data_AF-A0A966D1A1-F1
#
_entry.id   AF-A0A966D1A1-F1
#
_cell.length_a   1.000
_cell.length_b   1.000
_cell.length_c   1.000
_cell.angle_alpha   90.00
_cell.angle_beta   90.00
_cell.angle_gamma   90.00
#
_symmetry.space_group_name_H-M   'P 1'
#
loop_
_entity.id
_entity.type
_entity.pdbx_description
1 polymer ?
#
loop_
_entity_poly.entity_id
_entity_poly.type
_entity_poly.pdbx_seq_one_letter_code
_entity_poly.pdbx_strand_id
1 'polypeptide(L)'
;MLFGGQILKPWQTPREWLERVQEMAYTAVYFPVDHTAPDEVIDQFHALCGQEGLVIAEVGAWSNPLSSDPAIAKASLTTCI
;
A
#
# COMPACT_ATOMS: atom_id res chain seq x y z
N MET A 1 18.25 3.59 9.98
CA MET A 1 17.76 2.32 9.42
C MET A 1 16.25 2.43 9.31
N LEU A 2 15.65 1.86 8.24
CA LEU A 2 14.21 1.86 8.07
C LEU A 2 13.66 0.51 8.55
N PHE A 3 12.77 0.53 9.54
CA PHE A 3 12.09 -0.66 10.04
C PHE A 3 10.65 -0.64 9.59
N GLY A 4 10.16 -1.79 9.13
CA GLY A 4 8.82 -1.95 8.62
C GLY A 4 8.35 -3.40 8.67
N GLY A 5 7.04 -3.56 8.51
CA GLY A 5 6.37 -4.86 8.52
C GLY A 5 4.86 -4.70 8.37
N GLN A 6 4.15 -5.83 8.36
CA GLN A 6 2.69 -5.82 8.27
C GLN A 6 2.05 -5.32 9.57
N ILE A 7 0.97 -4.54 9.43
CA ILE A 7 0.13 -4.12 10.54
C ILE A 7 -0.98 -5.15 10.72
N LEU A 8 -0.84 -6.02 11.72
CA LEU A 8 -1.77 -7.13 11.95
C LEU A 8 -3.02 -6.70 12.75
N LYS A 9 -2.95 -5.58 13.47
CA LYS A 9 -4.10 -5.07 14.23
C LYS A 9 -5.12 -4.44 13.27
N PRO A 10 -6.42 -4.73 13.41
CA PRO A 10 -7.44 -4.16 12.54
C PRO A 10 -7.58 -2.65 12.75
N TRP A 11 -7.85 -1.92 11.68
CA TRP A 11 -8.08 -0.47 11.66
C TRP A 11 -9.14 -0.17 10.60
N GLN A 12 -9.86 0.95 10.75
CA GLN A 12 -10.95 1.34 9.86
C GLN A 12 -10.75 2.73 9.25
N THR A 13 -9.86 3.54 9.82
CA THR A 13 -9.60 4.90 9.35
C THR A 13 -8.10 5.14 9.15
N PRO A 14 -7.71 6.11 8.30
CA PRO A 14 -6.30 6.47 8.12
C PRO A 14 -5.59 6.84 9.42
N ARG A 15 -6.31 7.48 10.34
CA ARG A 15 -5.80 7.85 11.66
C ARG A 15 -5.55 6.63 12.54
N GLU A 16 -6.50 5.71 12.62
CA GLU A 16 -6.30 4.46 13.37
C GLU A 16 -5.14 3.65 12.80
N TRP A 17 -4.98 3.62 11.47
CA TRP A 17 -3.85 2.97 10.83
C TRP A 17 -2.51 3.58 11.30
N LEU A 18 -2.41 4.92 11.31
CA LEU A 18 -1.22 5.62 11.79
C LEU A 18 -0.88 5.29 13.24
N GLU A 19 -1.89 5.27 14.11
CA GLU A 19 -1.71 4.91 15.52
C GLU A 19 -1.08 3.51 15.63
N ARG A 20 -1.48 2.56 14.79
CA ARG A 20 -0.86 1.22 14.76
C ARG A 20 0.57 1.23 14.21
N VAL A 21 0.89 2.06 13.22
CA VAL A 21 2.26 2.23 12.72
C VAL A 21 3.17 2.74 13.85
N GLN A 22 2.70 3.77 14.55
CA GLN A 22 3.44 4.41 15.64
C GLN A 22 3.64 3.48 16.84
N GLU A 23 2.63 2.68 17.20
CA GLU A 23 2.74 1.63 18.24
C GLU A 23 3.87 0.64 17.95
N MET A 24 4.16 0.37 16.67
CA MET A 24 5.20 -0.56 16.23
C MET A 24 6.56 0.11 16.02
N ALA A 25 6.65 1.44 16.19
CA ALA A 25 7.83 2.26 15.93
C ALA A 25 8.43 2.06 14.52
N TYR A 26 7.56 1.82 13.54
CA TYR A 26 7.95 1.66 12.14
C TYR A 26 8.20 3.00 11.47
N THR A 27 9.17 3.02 10.57
CA THR A 27 9.52 4.17 9.72
C THR A 27 9.36 3.85 8.24
N ALA A 28 9.11 2.58 7.90
CA ALA A 28 8.75 2.12 6.57
C ALA A 28 7.48 1.25 6.65
N VAL A 29 6.57 1.45 5.71
CA VAL A 29 5.24 0.82 5.73
C VAL A 29 4.83 0.32 4.36
N TYR A 30 3.99 -0.73 4.35
CA TYR A 30 3.21 -1.09 3.18
C TYR A 30 2.06 -0.09 3.01
N PHE A 31 1.76 0.29 1.77
CA PHE A 31 0.64 1.18 1.51
C PHE A 31 -0.68 0.44 1.84
N PRO A 32 -1.59 1.03 2.65
CA PRO A 32 -2.69 0.30 3.27
C PRO A 32 -3.87 -0.02 2.33
N VAL A 33 -3.91 0.62 1.16
CA VAL A 33 -4.97 0.47 0.17
C VAL A 33 -4.38 0.11 -1.19
N ASP A 34 -5.18 -0.50 -2.06
CA ASP A 34 -4.78 -0.80 -3.44
C ASP A 34 -5.20 0.31 -4.42
N HIS A 35 -4.82 0.14 -5.69
CA HIS A 35 -5.12 1.05 -6.80
C HIS A 35 -6.62 1.20 -7.11
N THR A 36 -7.50 0.38 -6.52
CA THR A 36 -8.95 0.47 -6.72
C THR A 36 -9.63 1.38 -5.69
N ALA A 37 -8.90 1.80 -4.65
CA ALA A 37 -9.38 2.81 -3.73
C ALA A 37 -9.60 4.16 -4.43
N PRO A 38 -10.58 4.97 -3.99
CA PRO A 38 -10.77 6.31 -4.53
C PRO A 38 -9.50 7.15 -4.38
N ASP A 39 -9.18 7.96 -5.40
CA ASP A 39 -7.99 8.83 -5.40
C ASP A 39 -7.87 9.68 -4.13
N GLU A 40 -9.01 10.21 -3.65
CA GLU A 40 -9.06 10.98 -2.40
C GLU A 40 -8.55 10.19 -1.18
N VAL A 41 -8.86 8.89 -1.11
CA VAL A 41 -8.40 8.01 -0.02
C VAL A 41 -6.89 7.76 -0.16
N ILE A 42 -6.41 7.50 -1.37
CA ILE A 42 -4.98 7.32 -1.66
C ILE A 42 -4.21 8.58 -1.26
N ASP A 43 -4.68 9.75 -1.66
CA ASP A 43 -4.08 11.04 -1.35
C ASP A 43 -4.04 11.31 0.15
N GLN A 44 -5.11 10.96 0.89
CA GLN A 44 -5.14 11.09 2.35
C GLN A 44 -4.04 10.26 3.02
N PHE A 45 -3.87 9.00 2.62
CA PHE A 45 -2.81 8.13 3.16
C PHE A 45 -1.42 8.62 2.76
N HIS A 46 -1.23 9.07 1.52
CA HIS A 46 0.04 9.62 1.04
C HIS A 46 0.43 10.88 1.80
N ALA A 47 -0.50 11.83 1.97
CA ALA A 47 -0.27 13.05 2.73
C ALA A 47 0.08 12.75 4.19
N LEU A 48 -0.63 11.78 4.80
CA LEU A 48 -0.39 11.36 6.18
C LEU A 48 1.00 10.71 6.35
N CYS A 49 1.43 9.87 5.40
CA CYS A 49 2.80 9.34 5.40
C CYS A 49 3.84 10.44 5.30
N GLY A 50 3.62 11.43 4.44
CA GLY A 50 4.52 12.58 4.28
C GLY A 50 4.62 13.46 5.52
N GLN A 51 3.50 13.68 6.22
CA GLN A 51 3.46 14.46 7.46
C GLN A 51 4.23 13.78 8.60
N GLU A 52 4.16 12.46 8.68
CA GLU A 52 4.76 11.64 9.74
C GLU A 52 6.18 11.14 9.39
N GLY A 53 6.69 11.47 8.20
CA GLY A 53 8.01 11.05 7.73
C GLY A 53 8.13 9.54 7.47
N LEU A 54 7.01 8.88 7.17
CA LEU A 54 6.97 7.45 6.84
C LEU A 54 7.37 7.22 5.39
N VAL A 55 8.22 6.21 5.16
CA VAL A 55 8.62 5.78 3.82
C VAL A 55 7.71 4.65 3.35
N ILE A 56 7.19 4.73 2.13
CA ILE A 56 6.49 3.62 1.49
C ILE A 56 7.54 2.63 1.00
N ALA A 57 7.51 1.40 1.51
CA ALA A 57 8.57 0.40 1.29
C ALA A 57 8.50 -0.22 -0.11
N GLU A 58 7.51 -1.08 -0.33
CA GLU A 58 7.24 -1.73 -1.61
C GLU A 58 5.74 -1.83 -1.81
N VAL A 59 5.31 -1.68 -3.05
CA VAL A 59 3.96 -1.93 -3.52
C VAL A 59 4.12 -2.69 -4.83
N GLY A 60 3.35 -3.74 -5.04
CA GLY A 60 3.41 -4.47 -6.30
C GLY A 60 2.05 -5.01 -6.72
N ALA A 61 1.92 -5.28 -8.01
CA ALA A 61 0.75 -5.90 -8.59
C ALA A 61 0.94 -7.42 -8.56
N TRP A 62 0.07 -8.12 -7.83
CA TRP A 62 0.04 -9.59 -7.80
C TRP A 62 -0.79 -10.10 -8.97
N SER A 63 -0.20 -10.08 -10.17
CA SER A 63 -0.80 -10.54 -11.42
C SER A 63 0.21 -11.36 -12.25
N ASN A 64 -0.20 -11.91 -13.40
CA ASN A 64 0.71 -12.67 -14.27
C ASN A 64 0.73 -12.13 -15.70
N PRO A 65 1.51 -11.06 -15.98
CA PRO A 65 1.69 -10.51 -17.33
C PRO A 65 2.34 -11.49 -18.31
N LEU A 66 2.99 -12.55 -17.82
CA LEU A 66 3.67 -13.58 -18.62
C LEU A 66 2.84 -14.85 -18.79
N SER A 67 1.54 -14.81 -18.48
CA SER A 67 0.65 -15.96 -18.66
C SER A 67 0.62 -16.41 -20.12
N SER A 68 0.59 -17.73 -20.35
CA SER A 68 0.35 -18.30 -21.68
C SER A 68 -1.08 -18.08 -22.17
N ASP A 69 -2.01 -17.77 -21.25
CA ASP A 69 -3.36 -17.33 -21.59
C ASP A 69 -3.35 -15.84 -21.95
N PRO A 70 -3.68 -15.47 -23.20
CA PRO A 70 -3.64 -14.08 -23.65
C PRO A 70 -4.64 -13.17 -22.93
N ALA A 71 -5.76 -13.71 -22.41
CA ALA A 71 -6.73 -12.93 -21.66
C ALA A 71 -6.18 -12.55 -20.28
N ILE A 72 -5.56 -13.50 -19.59
CA ILE A 72 -4.92 -13.27 -18.28
C ILE A 72 -3.73 -12.32 -18.43
N ALA A 73 -2.88 -12.51 -19.45
CA ALA A 73 -1.75 -11.64 -19.70
C ALA A 73 -2.20 -10.19 -19.96
N LYS A 74 -3.22 -10.00 -20.82
CA LYS A 74 -3.76 -8.67 -21.14
C LYS A 74 -4.39 -7.98 -19.92
N ALA A 75 -5.16 -8.70 -19.12
CA ALA A 75 -5.77 -8.16 -17.90
C ALA A 75 -4.72 -7.84 -16.82
N SER A 76 -3.62 -8.61 -16.75
CA SER A 76 -2.53 -8.35 -15.81
C SER A 76 -1.71 -7.12 -16.20
N LEU A 77 -1.54 -6.85 -17.50
CA LEU A 77 -0.84 -5.66 -17.97
C LEU A 77 -1.51 -4.36 -17.53
N THR A 78 -2.85 -4.33 -17.46
CA THR A 78 -3.57 -3.11 -17.02
C THR A 78 -3.35 -2.76 -15.55
N THR A 79 -2.89 -3.70 -14.73
CA THR A 79 -2.59 -3.46 -13.30
C THR A 79 -1.10 -3.22 -13.04
N CYS A 80 -0.24 -3.35 -14.04
CA CYS A 80 1.21 -3.21 -13.95
C CYS A 80 1.77 -1.95 -14.63
N ILE A 81 0.91 -1.05 -15.10
CA ILE A 81 1.24 0.17 -15.86
C ILE A 81 1.12 1.43 -15.03
#